data_AF-A0A0H2RD02-F1
#
_entry.id   AF-A0A0H2RD02-F1
#
_cell.length_a   1.000
_cell.length_b   1.000
_cell.length_c   1.000
_cell.angle_alpha   90.00
_cell.angle_beta   90.00
_cell.angle_gamma   90.00
#
_symmetry.space_group_name_H-M   'P 1'
#
loop_
_entity.id
_entity.type
_entity.pdbx_description
1 polymer ?
#
loop_
_entity_poly.entity_id
_entity_poly.type
_entity_poly.pdbx_seq_one_letter_code
_entity_poly.pdbx_strand_id
1 'polypeptide(L)'
;PRVKPPPKASGIKVPFEYAPSADGIDENLLILLHGLGDTHKPFAKLGKQLNLPQTAILALRAPEQIPFLYDEEAFQWYTSFSDLGEPITHPNPAPALALLTTVLTHLTQACCWQVHNIHLFGFAQGGSVALEFAVAWWKSQKRESTSTPPAPATSTPPLQNATTSMASSRPTGSPLALASVVSIAGPPLLQHALSSKCPTPLFLFHRAPPSTTSSASSDAKRNFSDVREATFVDAKAGESMPRSRDEWAPIMEFWSQRLTRRAPQADGVEGLYEVLSSGLP
;
A
#
# COMPACT_ATOMS: atom_id res chain seq x y z
N PRO A 1 -19.51 -4.79 -0.14
CA PRO A 1 -20.08 -4.93 -1.49
C PRO A 1 -19.08 -5.65 -2.40
N ARG A 2 -19.55 -6.35 -3.44
CA ARG A 2 -18.71 -7.08 -4.40
C ARG A 2 -17.86 -6.12 -5.24
N VAL A 3 -18.48 -5.08 -5.80
CA VAL A 3 -17.79 -3.93 -6.40
C VAL A 3 -17.84 -2.78 -5.40
N LYS A 4 -16.73 -2.10 -5.15
CA LYS A 4 -16.64 -1.04 -4.15
C LYS A 4 -16.90 0.33 -4.79
N PRO A 5 -17.47 1.30 -4.03
CA PRO A 5 -17.63 2.66 -4.54
C PRO A 5 -16.28 3.25 -4.99
N PRO A 6 -16.18 3.86 -6.18
CA PRO A 6 -14.94 4.47 -6.63
C PRO A 6 -14.58 5.69 -5.76
N PRO A 7 -13.28 5.94 -5.52
CA PRO A 7 -12.83 7.13 -4.82
C PRO A 7 -13.21 8.41 -5.60
N LYS A 8 -13.42 9.50 -4.88
CA LYS A 8 -13.88 10.78 -5.43
C LYS A 8 -12.84 11.87 -5.20
N ALA A 9 -12.75 12.82 -6.12
CA ALA A 9 -11.86 13.99 -6.01
C ALA A 9 -12.12 14.85 -4.76
N SER A 10 -13.32 14.79 -4.19
CA SER A 10 -13.62 15.45 -2.91
C SER A 10 -12.82 14.88 -1.73
N GLY A 11 -12.45 13.59 -1.78
CA GLY A 11 -11.70 12.89 -0.74
C GLY A 11 -10.22 12.68 -1.06
N ILE A 12 -9.83 12.76 -2.34
CA ILE A 12 -8.45 12.66 -2.81
C ILE A 12 -8.10 13.95 -3.55
N LYS A 13 -7.39 14.86 -2.87
CA LYS A 13 -7.07 16.22 -3.37
C LYS A 13 -5.84 16.26 -4.27
N VAL A 14 -5.63 15.22 -5.07
CA VAL A 14 -4.62 15.16 -6.14
C VAL A 14 -5.24 14.44 -7.33
N PRO A 15 -4.75 14.66 -8.57
CA PRO A 15 -5.15 13.84 -9.71
C PRO A 15 -4.80 12.38 -9.48
N PHE A 16 -5.71 11.50 -9.89
CA PHE A 16 -5.57 10.06 -9.79
C PHE A 16 -6.34 9.36 -10.90
N GLU A 17 -5.96 8.11 -11.15
CA GLU A 17 -6.72 7.17 -11.97
C GLU A 17 -7.14 5.99 -11.12
N TYR A 18 -8.43 5.64 -11.20
CA TYR A 18 -8.99 4.46 -10.56
C TYR A 18 -9.58 3.53 -11.62
N ALA A 19 -9.38 2.23 -11.46
CA ALA A 19 -10.11 1.21 -12.21
C ALA A 19 -10.54 0.08 -11.26
N PRO A 20 -11.79 -0.39 -11.35
CA PRO A 20 -12.24 -1.56 -10.59
C PRO A 20 -11.52 -2.83 -11.08
N SER A 21 -11.64 -3.92 -10.33
CA SER A 21 -11.11 -5.21 -10.74
C SER A 21 -11.74 -5.68 -12.06
N ALA A 22 -10.93 -6.28 -12.94
CA ALA A 22 -11.37 -6.77 -14.25
C ALA A 22 -12.41 -7.91 -14.17
N ASP A 23 -12.42 -8.66 -13.07
CA ASP A 23 -13.37 -9.74 -12.79
C ASP A 23 -14.64 -9.28 -12.04
N GLY A 24 -14.76 -7.97 -11.79
CA GLY A 24 -15.89 -7.37 -11.08
C GLY A 24 -15.99 -7.77 -9.62
N ILE A 25 -14.89 -8.18 -8.98
CA ILE A 25 -14.79 -8.44 -7.54
C ILE A 25 -13.66 -7.58 -6.97
N ASP A 26 -14.03 -6.53 -6.25
CA ASP A 26 -13.07 -5.62 -5.60
C ASP A 26 -12.75 -6.15 -4.20
N GLU A 27 -11.94 -7.22 -4.16
CA GLU A 27 -11.46 -7.76 -2.89
C GLU A 27 -10.17 -7.06 -2.45
N ASN A 28 -9.25 -6.81 -3.37
CA ASN A 28 -7.96 -6.15 -3.11
C ASN A 28 -7.90 -4.79 -3.80
N LEU A 29 -7.11 -3.86 -3.25
CA LEU A 29 -6.78 -2.59 -3.89
C LEU A 29 -5.26 -2.46 -3.98
N LEU A 30 -4.75 -2.19 -5.18
CA LEU A 30 -3.36 -1.82 -5.40
C LEU A 30 -3.23 -0.31 -5.59
N ILE A 31 -2.60 0.37 -4.64
CA ILE A 31 -2.26 1.79 -4.76
C ILE A 31 -0.86 1.91 -5.38
N LEU A 32 -0.75 2.65 -6.48
CA LEU A 32 0.49 2.84 -7.22
C LEU A 32 1.05 4.26 -7.05
N LEU A 33 2.34 4.34 -6.70
CA LEU A 33 3.08 5.57 -6.45
C LEU A 33 4.25 5.69 -7.44
N HIS A 34 4.19 6.69 -8.31
CA HIS A 34 5.20 6.89 -9.35
C HIS A 34 6.54 7.40 -8.81
N GLY A 35 7.58 7.36 -9.65
CA GLY A 35 8.91 7.90 -9.33
C GLY A 35 8.99 9.41 -9.52
N LEU A 36 10.11 10.01 -9.12
CA LEU A 36 10.40 11.43 -9.29
C LEU A 36 10.32 11.84 -10.77
N GLY A 37 9.61 12.93 -11.07
CA GLY A 37 9.51 13.49 -12.42
C GLY A 37 8.50 12.81 -13.33
N ASP A 38 7.65 11.93 -12.79
CA ASP A 38 6.62 11.22 -13.54
C ASP A 38 5.20 11.67 -13.13
N THR A 39 4.19 11.00 -13.67
CA THR A 39 2.78 11.13 -13.31
C THR A 39 2.17 9.78 -12.95
N HIS A 40 0.91 9.81 -12.51
CA HIS A 40 0.10 8.63 -12.27
C HIS A 40 -0.30 7.85 -13.53
N LYS A 41 -0.30 8.47 -14.73
CA LYS A 41 -0.89 7.86 -15.93
C LYS A 41 -0.14 6.58 -16.37
N PRO A 42 1.20 6.55 -16.46
CA PRO A 42 1.93 5.31 -16.77
C PRO A 42 1.71 4.23 -15.72
N PHE A 43 1.58 4.60 -14.45
CA PHE A 43 1.35 3.68 -13.34
C PHE A 43 -0.09 3.13 -13.34
N ALA A 44 -1.08 3.90 -13.79
CA ALA A 44 -2.43 3.40 -14.01
C ALA A 44 -2.46 2.35 -15.11
N LYS A 45 -1.71 2.57 -16.20
CA LYS A 45 -1.53 1.59 -17.27
C LYS A 45 -0.82 0.33 -16.77
N LEU A 46 0.26 0.48 -16.00
CA LEU A 46 0.96 -0.64 -15.37
C LEU A 46 0.00 -1.46 -14.49
N GLY A 47 -0.74 -0.81 -13.59
CA GLY A 47 -1.69 -1.49 -12.70
C GLY A 47 -2.71 -2.33 -13.47
N LYS A 48 -3.26 -1.78 -14.57
CA LYS A 48 -4.17 -2.52 -15.46
C LYS A 48 -3.47 -3.70 -16.16
N GLN A 49 -2.21 -3.54 -16.57
CA GLN A 49 -1.43 -4.58 -17.25
C GLN A 49 -1.03 -5.73 -16.32
N LEU A 50 -0.81 -5.47 -15.03
CA LEU A 50 -0.55 -6.52 -14.04
C LEU A 50 -1.72 -7.51 -13.93
N ASN A 51 -2.94 -7.04 -14.18
CA ASN A 51 -4.18 -7.84 -14.22
C ASN A 51 -4.29 -8.81 -13.04
N LEU A 52 -4.02 -8.30 -11.83
CA LEU A 52 -4.08 -9.10 -10.61
C LEU A 52 -5.53 -9.52 -10.33
N PRO A 53 -5.77 -10.77 -9.88
CA PRO A 53 -7.12 -11.27 -9.63
C PRO A 53 -7.79 -10.48 -8.51
N GLN A 54 -9.07 -10.18 -8.68
CA GLN A 54 -9.92 -9.49 -7.71
C GLN A 54 -9.29 -8.21 -7.14
N THR A 55 -8.57 -7.46 -7.99
CA THR A 55 -7.75 -6.32 -7.57
C THR A 55 -8.12 -5.07 -8.36
N ALA A 56 -8.71 -4.09 -7.69
CA ALA A 56 -8.84 -2.74 -8.20
C ALA A 56 -7.49 -2.00 -8.14
N ILE A 57 -7.32 -0.95 -8.94
CA ILE A 57 -6.11 -0.13 -8.96
C ILE A 57 -6.42 1.33 -8.68
N LEU A 58 -5.51 2.00 -7.97
CA LEU A 58 -5.53 3.45 -7.73
C LEU A 58 -4.12 4.01 -7.94
N ALA A 59 -3.89 4.69 -9.07
CA ALA A 59 -2.63 5.38 -9.31
C ALA A 59 -2.76 6.85 -8.91
N LEU A 60 -1.90 7.31 -8.00
CA LEU A 60 -1.94 8.66 -7.45
C LEU A 60 -0.82 9.51 -8.05
N ARG A 61 -1.12 10.77 -8.40
CA ARG A 61 -0.09 11.74 -8.74
C ARG A 61 0.51 12.30 -7.46
N ALA A 62 1.81 12.51 -7.47
CA ALA A 62 2.46 13.25 -6.41
C ALA A 62 1.94 14.70 -6.33
N PRO A 63 1.90 15.30 -5.12
CA PRO A 63 1.22 16.57 -4.89
C PRO A 63 1.99 17.78 -5.43
N GLU A 64 3.32 17.69 -5.58
CA GLU A 64 4.19 18.83 -5.86
C GLU A 64 4.72 18.76 -7.30
N GLN A 65 4.63 19.88 -8.04
CA GLN A 65 5.31 20.04 -9.33
C GLN A 65 6.80 20.28 -9.06
N ILE A 66 7.68 19.66 -9.85
CA ILE A 66 9.12 19.94 -9.73
C ILE A 66 9.39 21.40 -10.13
N PRO A 67 10.08 22.20 -9.29
CA PRO A 67 10.46 23.57 -9.62
C PRO A 67 11.21 23.64 -10.96
N PHE A 68 10.95 24.70 -11.72
CA PHE A 68 11.55 24.99 -13.04
C PHE A 68 11.15 24.03 -14.19
N LEU A 69 10.43 22.95 -13.91
CA LEU A 69 9.86 22.05 -14.92
C LEU A 69 8.35 22.27 -15.09
N TYR A 70 7.88 23.51 -15.09
CA TYR A 70 6.45 23.84 -15.11
C TYR A 70 5.74 23.50 -16.42
N ASP A 71 6.50 23.41 -17.52
CA ASP A 71 5.99 23.05 -18.85
C ASP A 71 5.95 21.52 -19.07
N GLU A 72 6.47 20.73 -18.12
CA GLU A 72 6.50 19.27 -18.18
C GLU A 72 5.56 18.65 -17.13
N GLU A 73 4.99 17.48 -17.41
CA GLU A 73 4.22 16.74 -16.41
C GLU A 73 5.15 15.99 -15.43
N ALA A 74 5.96 16.74 -14.68
CA ALA A 74 7.00 16.22 -13.80
C ALA A 74 6.70 16.51 -12.31
N PHE A 75 6.28 15.49 -11.57
CA PHE A 75 5.84 15.64 -10.17
C PHE A 75 6.74 14.91 -9.17
N GLN A 76 6.75 15.39 -7.93
CA GLN A 76 7.52 14.83 -6.82
C GLN A 76 6.66 14.65 -5.56
N TRP A 77 6.96 13.60 -4.80
CA TRP A 77 6.30 13.29 -3.52
C TRP A 77 6.88 14.08 -2.35
N TYR A 78 8.17 14.38 -2.45
CA TYR A 78 8.94 15.20 -1.53
C TYR A 78 10.05 15.91 -2.30
N THR A 79 10.47 17.08 -1.82
CA THR A 79 11.55 17.85 -2.43
C THR A 79 12.85 17.03 -2.42
N SER A 80 13.42 16.80 -3.61
CA SER A 80 14.66 15.99 -3.76
C SER A 80 15.89 16.84 -4.08
N PHE A 81 15.70 18.08 -4.50
CA PHE A 81 16.78 19.01 -4.86
C PHE A 81 16.60 20.34 -4.13
N SER A 82 17.70 20.97 -3.74
CA SER A 82 17.70 22.35 -3.25
C SER A 82 17.39 23.33 -4.38
N ASP A 83 17.18 24.61 -4.04
CA ASP A 83 16.99 25.68 -5.04
C ASP A 83 18.20 25.83 -5.99
N LEU A 84 19.37 25.33 -5.59
CA LEU A 84 20.60 25.29 -6.39
C LEU A 84 20.71 24.01 -7.25
N GLY A 85 19.73 23.11 -7.18
CA GLY A 85 19.73 21.83 -7.90
C GLY A 85 20.56 20.73 -7.23
N GLU A 86 21.02 20.91 -6.00
CA GLU A 86 21.82 19.93 -5.29
C GLU A 86 20.94 18.84 -4.64
N PRO A 87 21.30 17.55 -4.72
CA PRO A 87 20.53 16.49 -4.08
C PRO A 87 20.43 16.67 -2.56
N ILE A 88 19.21 16.57 -2.02
CA ILE A 88 18.96 16.61 -0.57
C ILE A 88 19.24 15.22 0.00
N THR A 89 20.13 15.14 0.99
CA THR A 89 20.53 13.87 1.63
C THR A 89 19.45 13.26 2.53
N HIS A 90 18.65 14.12 3.17
CA HIS A 90 17.56 13.72 4.08
C HIS A 90 16.27 14.44 3.69
N PRO A 91 15.63 14.04 2.58
CA PRO A 91 14.40 14.65 2.15
C PRO A 91 13.26 14.38 3.16
N ASN A 92 12.29 15.28 3.21
CA ASN A 92 11.16 15.17 4.13
C ASN A 92 9.93 14.55 3.44
N PRO A 93 9.58 13.27 3.72
CA PRO A 93 8.42 12.61 3.10
C PRO A 93 7.07 13.02 3.72
N ALA A 94 7.05 13.83 4.79
CA ALA A 94 5.84 14.12 5.56
C ALA A 94 4.63 14.60 4.71
N PRO A 95 4.78 15.46 3.69
CA PRO A 95 3.66 15.85 2.83
C PRO A 95 2.99 14.67 2.12
N ALA A 96 3.79 13.74 1.58
CA ALA A 96 3.28 12.53 0.94
C ALA A 96 2.58 11.61 1.94
N LEU A 97 3.10 11.47 3.17
CA LEU A 97 2.49 10.66 4.21
C LEU A 97 1.14 11.23 4.67
N ALA A 98 1.03 12.56 4.78
CA ALA A 98 -0.23 13.23 5.11
C ALA A 98 -1.29 13.02 4.00
N LEU A 99 -0.87 13.11 2.73
CA LEU A 99 -1.73 12.80 1.59
C LEU A 99 -2.22 11.35 1.65
N LEU A 100 -1.34 10.37 1.82
CA LEU A 100 -1.72 8.96 1.90
C LEU A 100 -2.60 8.64 3.10
N THR A 101 -2.41 9.33 4.23
CA THR A 101 -3.30 9.22 5.40
C THR A 101 -4.71 9.68 5.04
N THR A 102 -4.84 10.80 4.32
CA THR A 102 -6.13 11.33 3.85
C THR A 102 -6.79 10.37 2.86
N VAL A 103 -6.01 9.85 1.90
CA VAL A 103 -6.48 8.86 0.92
C VAL A 103 -6.98 7.60 1.62
N LEU A 104 -6.19 7.02 2.53
CA LEU A 104 -6.56 5.79 3.22
C LEU A 104 -7.80 5.97 4.11
N THR A 105 -7.93 7.13 4.74
CA THR A 105 -9.14 7.51 5.49
C THR A 105 -10.37 7.54 4.57
N HIS A 106 -10.28 8.20 3.41
CA HIS A 106 -11.37 8.25 2.43
C HIS A 106 -11.72 6.85 1.89
N LEU A 107 -10.72 6.03 1.58
CA LEU A 107 -10.93 4.67 1.06
C LEU A 107 -11.65 3.77 2.08
N THR A 108 -11.27 3.87 3.35
CA THR A 108 -11.83 3.04 4.41
C THR A 108 -13.22 3.50 4.87
N GLN A 109 -13.45 4.81 4.94
CA GLN A 109 -14.71 5.37 5.44
C GLN A 109 -15.79 5.50 4.35
N ALA A 110 -15.42 5.92 3.14
CA ALA A 110 -16.38 6.23 2.07
C ALA A 110 -16.42 5.19 0.94
N CYS A 111 -15.35 4.41 0.77
CA CYS A 111 -15.22 3.46 -0.36
C CYS A 111 -15.25 1.99 0.10
N CYS A 112 -15.53 1.72 1.38
CA CYS A 112 -15.69 0.38 1.95
C CYS A 112 -14.46 -0.54 1.78
N TRP A 113 -13.26 0.02 1.64
CA TRP A 113 -12.02 -0.74 1.64
C TRP A 113 -11.62 -1.13 3.06
N GLN A 114 -11.07 -2.35 3.20
CA GLN A 114 -10.45 -2.79 4.44
C GLN A 114 -8.94 -2.60 4.34
N VAL A 115 -8.31 -2.11 5.41
CA VAL A 115 -6.86 -1.81 5.43
C VAL A 115 -6.04 -3.04 5.05
N HIS A 116 -6.44 -4.22 5.53
CA HIS A 116 -5.77 -5.49 5.29
C HIS A 116 -5.96 -6.08 3.88
N ASN A 117 -6.68 -5.38 3.00
CA ASN A 117 -6.83 -5.68 1.58
C ASN A 117 -6.17 -4.62 0.68
N ILE A 118 -5.48 -3.64 1.27
CA ILE A 118 -4.82 -2.55 0.53
C ILE A 118 -3.33 -2.85 0.42
N HIS A 119 -2.84 -2.91 -0.82
CA HIS A 119 -1.46 -3.11 -1.19
C HIS A 119 -0.87 -1.81 -1.73
N LEU A 120 0.41 -1.57 -1.44
CA LEU A 120 1.17 -0.45 -2.04
C LEU A 120 2.21 -0.97 -3.01
N PHE A 121 2.35 -0.27 -4.13
CA PHE A 121 3.44 -0.44 -5.07
C PHE A 121 4.07 0.92 -5.36
N GLY A 122 5.38 1.02 -5.23
CA GLY A 122 6.08 2.28 -5.46
C GLY A 122 7.40 2.09 -6.19
N PHE A 123 7.73 3.04 -7.06
CA PHE A 123 9.02 3.11 -7.76
C PHE A 123 9.83 4.31 -7.31
N ALA A 124 11.14 4.13 -7.08
CA ALA A 124 12.06 5.18 -6.66
C ALA A 124 11.46 5.99 -5.49
N GLN A 125 11.20 7.28 -5.71
CA GLN A 125 10.54 8.14 -4.74
C GLN A 125 9.23 7.56 -4.18
N GLY A 126 8.37 7.03 -5.05
CA GLY A 126 7.12 6.37 -4.64
C GLY A 126 7.37 5.11 -3.83
N GLY A 127 8.48 4.39 -4.09
CA GLY A 127 8.93 3.25 -3.29
C GLY A 127 9.30 3.65 -1.87
N SER A 128 10.07 4.74 -1.72
CA SER A 128 10.37 5.35 -0.41
C SER A 128 9.09 5.73 0.33
N VAL A 129 8.16 6.40 -0.34
CA VAL A 129 6.89 6.83 0.28
C VAL A 129 6.07 5.62 0.73
N ALA A 130 5.99 4.54 -0.06
CA ALA A 130 5.26 3.34 0.31
C ALA A 130 5.83 2.69 1.59
N LEU A 131 7.17 2.61 1.68
CA LEU A 131 7.89 2.11 2.86
C LEU A 131 7.62 2.97 4.10
N GLU A 132 7.85 4.28 3.99
CA GLU A 132 7.66 5.23 5.08
C GLU A 132 6.21 5.25 5.56
N PHE A 133 5.26 5.22 4.65
CA PHE A 133 3.84 5.25 4.98
C PHE A 133 3.40 3.99 5.74
N ALA A 134 3.82 2.80 5.32
CA ALA A 134 3.48 1.58 6.03
C ALA A 134 3.99 1.59 7.49
N VAL A 135 5.21 2.10 7.69
CA VAL A 135 5.78 2.27 9.04
C VAL A 135 5.04 3.34 9.85
N ALA A 136 4.78 4.51 9.26
CA ALA A 136 4.09 5.61 9.93
C ALA A 136 2.66 5.22 10.31
N TRP A 137 1.94 4.55 9.42
CA TRP A 137 0.61 4.00 9.67
C TRP A 137 0.61 3.03 10.84
N TRP A 138 1.53 2.05 10.85
CA TRP A 138 1.64 1.09 11.94
C TRP A 138 1.92 1.74 13.30
N LYS A 139 2.82 2.74 13.33
CA LYS A 139 3.09 3.53 14.56
C LYS A 139 1.82 4.22 15.06
N SER A 140 1.05 4.84 14.17
CA SER A 140 -0.19 5.53 14.52
C SER A 140 -1.22 4.58 15.13
N GLN A 141 -1.43 3.41 14.50
CA GLN A 141 -2.40 2.43 14.98
C GLN A 141 -2.06 1.88 16.38
N LYS A 142 -0.77 1.73 16.69
CA LYS A 142 -0.33 1.32 18.03
C LYS A 142 -0.64 2.35 19.09
N ARG A 143 -0.34 3.64 18.82
CA ARG A 143 -0.61 4.72 19.77
C ARG A 143 -2.08 4.76 20.14
N GLU A 144 -2.95 4.67 19.15
CA GLU A 144 -4.41 4.62 19.33
C GLU A 144 -4.87 3.42 20.18
N SER A 145 -4.27 2.24 19.96
CA SER A 145 -4.61 1.04 20.74
C SER A 145 -4.22 1.12 22.22
N THR A 146 -3.16 1.86 22.55
CA THR A 146 -2.70 2.11 23.92
C THR A 146 -3.37 3.31 24.60
N SER A 147 -3.96 4.25 23.85
CA SER A 147 -4.61 5.44 24.41
C SER A 147 -6.07 5.24 24.77
N THR A 148 -6.64 4.04 24.57
CA THR A 148 -7.98 3.71 25.07
C THR A 148 -7.92 3.53 26.59
N PRO A 149 -8.56 4.40 27.40
CA PRO A 149 -8.54 4.27 28.85
C PRO A 149 -9.24 2.98 29.28
N PRO A 150 -8.77 2.27 30.33
CA PRO A 150 -9.56 1.22 30.94
C PRO A 150 -10.89 1.82 31.43
N ALA A 151 -12.00 1.20 31.05
CA ALA A 151 -13.32 1.59 31.53
C ALA A 151 -13.29 1.70 33.07
N PRO A 152 -13.85 2.77 33.68
CA PRO A 152 -13.88 2.88 35.12
C PRO A 152 -14.67 1.70 35.69
N ALA A 153 -14.00 0.87 36.50
CA ALA A 153 -14.63 -0.19 37.27
C ALA A 153 -15.61 0.45 38.25
N THR A 154 -16.84 0.67 37.81
CA THR A 154 -17.91 1.20 38.65
C THR A 154 -18.89 0.07 38.91
N SER A 155 -18.71 -0.55 40.06
CA SER A 155 -19.65 -1.47 40.67
C SER A 155 -20.91 -0.72 41.09
N THR A 156 -21.93 -0.66 40.25
CA THR A 156 -23.33 -0.46 40.65
C THR A 156 -24.26 -0.76 39.47
N PRO A 157 -25.34 -1.53 39.64
CA PRO A 157 -26.35 -1.69 38.58
C PRO A 157 -27.39 -0.56 38.68
N PRO A 158 -27.72 0.12 37.56
CA PRO A 158 -29.02 0.75 37.44
C PRO A 158 -29.87 0.07 36.36
N LEU A 159 -31.17 0.03 36.67
CA LEU A 159 -32.26 -0.41 35.82
C LEU A 159 -32.30 0.32 34.47
N GLN A 160 -32.85 -0.40 33.49
CA GLN A 160 -33.16 0.01 32.12
C GLN A 160 -33.66 1.47 32.00
N ASN A 161 -33.13 2.18 31.01
CA ASN A 161 -33.94 2.80 29.96
C ASN A 161 -33.10 3.04 28.70
N ALA A 162 -33.64 2.60 27.57
CA ALA A 162 -33.04 2.68 26.26
C ALA A 162 -33.03 4.11 25.71
N THR A 163 -31.89 4.54 25.15
CA THR A 163 -31.86 5.44 23.99
C THR A 163 -30.56 5.23 23.23
N THR A 164 -30.72 4.92 21.96
CA THR A 164 -29.73 4.40 21.02
C THR A 164 -28.62 5.41 20.73
N SER A 165 -27.44 5.21 21.32
CA SER A 165 -26.19 5.84 20.87
C SER A 165 -25.43 4.82 20.03
N MET A 166 -25.52 4.92 18.71
CA MET A 166 -24.64 4.20 17.78
C MET A 166 -23.22 4.77 17.84
N ALA A 167 -22.50 4.46 18.93
CA ALA A 167 -21.06 4.50 18.90
C ALA A 167 -20.62 3.24 18.14
N SER A 168 -20.11 3.41 16.92
CA SER A 168 -19.49 2.32 16.16
C SER A 168 -18.25 1.81 16.91
N SER A 169 -18.45 0.83 17.79
CA SER A 169 -17.37 0.02 18.32
C SER A 169 -16.76 -0.76 17.15
N ARG A 170 -15.57 -0.34 16.70
CA ARG A 170 -14.77 -1.04 15.70
C ARG A 170 -14.66 -2.51 16.11
N PRO A 171 -14.93 -3.50 15.23
CA PRO A 171 -14.78 -4.90 15.59
C PRO A 171 -13.34 -5.16 16.01
N THR A 172 -13.18 -5.57 17.26
CA THR A 172 -11.93 -5.99 17.88
C THR A 172 -11.39 -7.20 17.12
N GLY A 173 -10.50 -6.97 16.15
CA GLY A 173 -9.87 -8.04 15.39
C GLY A 173 -9.46 -7.71 13.95
N SER A 174 -9.86 -6.56 13.37
CA SER A 174 -9.42 -6.22 12.01
C SER A 174 -7.90 -5.97 11.99
N PRO A 175 -7.12 -6.60 11.09
CA PRO A 175 -5.69 -6.31 10.99
C PRO A 175 -5.48 -4.81 10.73
N LEU A 176 -4.69 -4.19 11.60
CA LEU A 176 -4.41 -2.75 11.57
C LEU A 176 -3.40 -2.38 10.47
N ALA A 177 -2.79 -3.39 9.85
CA ALA A 177 -1.68 -3.26 8.91
C ALA A 177 -2.16 -3.42 7.46
N LEU A 178 -1.40 -2.83 6.54
CA LEU A 178 -1.61 -2.98 5.09
C LEU A 178 -1.35 -4.42 4.66
N ALA A 179 -1.95 -4.82 3.54
CA ALA A 179 -1.87 -6.17 3.00
C ALA A 179 -0.47 -6.54 2.51
N SER A 180 0.18 -5.64 1.76
CA SER A 180 1.62 -5.72 1.46
C SER A 180 2.16 -4.41 0.88
N VAL A 181 3.48 -4.28 0.87
CA VAL A 181 4.23 -3.21 0.17
C VAL A 181 5.21 -3.83 -0.80
N VAL A 182 5.27 -3.30 -2.02
CA VAL A 182 6.32 -3.56 -3.01
C VAL A 182 7.05 -2.25 -3.29
N SER A 183 8.34 -2.20 -2.96
CA SER A 183 9.20 -1.05 -3.26
C SER A 183 10.22 -1.44 -4.33
N ILE A 184 10.18 -0.74 -5.46
CA ILE A 184 11.09 -0.91 -6.59
C ILE A 184 12.11 0.23 -6.55
N ALA A 185 13.38 -0.10 -6.29
CA ALA A 185 14.49 0.85 -6.24
C ALA A 185 14.21 2.10 -5.37
N GLY A 186 13.43 1.96 -4.30
CA GLY A 186 13.11 3.07 -3.41
C GLY A 186 14.19 3.24 -2.35
N PRO A 187 14.91 4.38 -2.29
CA PRO A 187 15.86 4.63 -1.22
C PRO A 187 15.12 4.68 0.12
N PRO A 188 15.61 4.01 1.18
CA PRO A 188 14.98 4.09 2.49
C PRO A 188 15.18 5.49 3.07
N LEU A 189 14.12 6.06 3.62
CA LEU A 189 14.19 7.28 4.42
C LEU A 189 14.07 6.97 5.93
N LEU A 190 14.15 5.67 6.28
CA LEU A 190 13.86 5.15 7.60
C LEU A 190 15.02 5.48 8.56
N GLN A 191 14.92 6.61 9.24
CA GLN A 191 15.98 7.10 10.13
C GLN A 191 16.11 6.29 11.44
N HIS A 192 15.01 5.72 11.96
CA HIS A 192 14.98 5.07 13.27
C HIS A 192 14.28 3.72 13.25
N ALA A 193 14.92 2.72 13.88
CA ALA A 193 14.35 1.39 14.07
C ALA A 193 13.11 1.42 14.98
N LEU A 194 12.10 0.62 14.64
CA LEU A 194 10.92 0.45 15.49
C LEU A 194 11.23 -0.38 16.73
N SER A 195 10.67 0.01 17.87
CA SER A 195 10.65 -0.85 19.07
C SER A 195 9.86 -2.13 18.85
N SER A 196 8.84 -2.09 17.99
CA SER A 196 8.12 -3.28 17.54
C SER A 196 7.80 -3.16 16.06
N LYS A 197 8.32 -4.14 15.30
CA LYS A 197 8.34 -4.16 13.83
C LYS A 197 6.95 -4.06 13.21
N CYS A 198 6.88 -3.53 12.00
CA CYS A 198 5.70 -3.47 11.16
C CYS A 198 5.36 -4.87 10.63
N PRO A 199 4.13 -5.38 10.85
CA PRO A 199 3.73 -6.69 10.38
C PRO A 199 3.33 -6.73 8.89
N THR A 200 3.24 -5.58 8.23
CA THR A 200 2.96 -5.52 6.79
C THR A 200 4.09 -6.22 6.01
N PRO A 201 3.79 -7.25 5.20
CA PRO A 201 4.78 -7.90 4.35
C PRO A 201 5.38 -6.93 3.35
N LEU A 202 6.71 -6.93 3.25
CA LEU A 202 7.47 -6.05 2.36
C LEU A 202 8.24 -6.86 1.33
N PHE A 203 8.13 -6.46 0.06
CA PHE A 203 8.99 -6.91 -1.02
C PHE A 203 9.86 -5.76 -1.52
N LEU A 204 11.16 -6.00 -1.60
CA LEU A 204 12.15 -5.06 -2.12
C LEU A 204 12.71 -5.58 -3.45
N PHE A 205 12.60 -4.78 -4.50
CA PHE A 205 13.27 -5.04 -5.76
C PHE A 205 14.36 -4.02 -5.95
N HIS A 206 15.61 -4.48 -6.09
CA HIS A 206 16.73 -3.59 -6.38
C HIS A 206 17.57 -4.17 -7.52
N ARG A 207 18.16 -3.29 -8.33
CA ARG A 207 19.31 -3.66 -9.16
C ARG A 207 20.57 -3.26 -8.43
N ALA A 208 21.54 -4.16 -8.35
CA ALA A 208 22.83 -3.85 -7.79
C ALA A 208 23.65 -2.99 -8.78
N PRO A 209 24.16 -1.83 -8.33
CA PRO A 209 25.54 -1.45 -8.60
C PRO A 209 26.29 -1.22 -7.25
N PRO A 210 27.62 -1.02 -7.20
CA PRO A 210 28.49 -1.59 -6.15
C PRO A 210 28.39 -1.04 -4.70
N SER A 211 27.41 -0.22 -4.27
CA SER A 211 27.45 0.35 -2.90
C SER A 211 26.15 0.74 -2.18
N THR A 212 25.00 0.96 -2.82
CA THR A 212 23.81 1.55 -2.15
C THR A 212 22.72 0.56 -1.70
N THR A 213 22.76 -0.72 -2.11
CA THR A 213 21.69 -1.69 -1.84
C THR A 213 21.76 -2.35 -0.45
N SER A 214 22.92 -2.34 0.20
CA SER A 214 23.15 -3.04 1.47
C SER A 214 22.51 -2.35 2.67
N SER A 215 22.54 -1.02 2.73
CA SER A 215 21.91 -0.24 3.80
C SER A 215 20.39 -0.37 3.75
N ALA A 216 19.80 -0.36 2.56
CA ALA A 216 18.35 -0.41 2.39
C ALA A 216 17.69 -1.69 2.92
N SER A 217 18.29 -2.84 2.59
CA SER A 217 17.85 -4.14 3.11
C SER A 217 17.94 -4.20 4.64
N SER A 218 19.03 -3.66 5.21
CA SER A 218 19.25 -3.64 6.65
C SER A 218 18.22 -2.77 7.38
N ASP A 219 17.93 -1.58 6.84
CA ASP A 219 16.94 -0.66 7.39
C ASP A 219 15.53 -1.25 7.35
N ALA A 220 15.17 -1.88 6.24
CA ALA A 220 13.90 -2.58 6.11
C ALA A 220 13.78 -3.72 7.13
N LYS A 221 14.81 -4.57 7.27
CA LYS A 221 14.81 -5.70 8.22
C LYS A 221 14.76 -5.26 9.69
N ARG A 222 15.22 -4.03 10.01
CA ARG A 222 15.06 -3.42 11.34
C ARG A 222 13.63 -2.96 11.61
N ASN A 223 12.87 -2.58 10.58
CA ASN A 223 11.55 -1.97 10.72
C ASN A 223 10.38 -2.90 10.40
N PHE A 224 10.56 -3.95 9.60
CA PHE A 224 9.53 -4.88 9.15
C PHE A 224 9.79 -6.31 9.62
N SER A 225 8.74 -7.04 9.99
CA SER A 225 8.88 -8.44 10.44
C SER A 225 8.99 -9.45 9.30
N ASP A 226 8.50 -9.10 8.12
CA ASP A 226 8.48 -9.97 6.94
C ASP A 226 9.00 -9.16 5.74
N VAL A 227 10.24 -9.45 5.34
CA VAL A 227 10.94 -8.76 4.24
C VAL A 227 11.44 -9.82 3.27
N ARG A 228 11.03 -9.71 2.02
CA ARG A 228 11.60 -10.44 0.88
C ARG A 228 12.31 -9.47 -0.03
N GLU A 229 13.39 -9.92 -0.63
CA GLU A 229 14.16 -9.10 -1.56
C GLU A 229 14.55 -9.90 -2.80
N ALA A 230 14.53 -9.24 -3.95
CA ALA A 230 15.11 -9.75 -5.18
C ALA A 230 16.12 -8.73 -5.70
N THR A 231 17.35 -9.19 -5.86
CA THR A 231 18.46 -8.39 -6.35
C THR A 231 18.90 -8.90 -7.71
N PHE A 232 18.89 -8.03 -8.71
CA PHE A 232 19.37 -8.36 -10.05
C PHE A 232 20.65 -7.60 -10.36
N VAL A 233 21.56 -8.24 -11.11
CA VAL A 233 22.83 -7.64 -11.53
C VAL A 233 22.73 -7.26 -12.99
N ASP A 234 22.70 -5.97 -13.27
CA ASP A 234 22.85 -5.43 -14.62
C ASP A 234 23.71 -4.17 -14.54
N ALA A 235 25.00 -4.33 -14.86
CA ALA A 235 25.98 -3.24 -14.79
C ALA A 235 25.69 -2.08 -15.76
N LYS A 236 24.78 -2.27 -16.73
CA LYS A 236 24.39 -1.24 -17.70
C LYS A 236 23.03 -0.61 -17.40
N ALA A 237 22.23 -1.22 -16.52
CA ALA A 237 20.94 -0.69 -16.12
C ALA A 237 21.06 -0.04 -14.75
N GLY A 238 20.99 1.30 -14.71
CA GLY A 238 20.72 2.02 -13.48
C GLY A 238 19.38 1.60 -12.83
N GLU A 239 19.06 2.22 -11.71
CA GLU A 239 17.78 2.03 -11.02
C GLU A 239 16.61 2.27 -11.98
N SER A 240 15.77 1.26 -12.18
CA SER A 240 14.65 1.33 -13.12
C SER A 240 13.57 0.30 -12.76
N MET A 241 12.40 0.40 -13.40
CA MET A 241 11.33 -0.58 -13.28
C MET A 241 11.77 -1.99 -13.75
N PRO A 242 11.17 -3.09 -13.25
CA PRO A 242 11.41 -4.43 -13.77
C PRO A 242 11.03 -4.51 -15.27
N ARG A 243 11.88 -5.14 -16.09
CA ARG A 243 11.82 -5.12 -17.56
C ARG A 243 11.52 -6.48 -18.16
N SER A 244 11.91 -7.56 -17.48
CA SER A 244 11.74 -8.92 -17.97
C SER A 244 10.72 -9.68 -17.15
N ARG A 245 10.20 -10.78 -17.72
CA ARG A 245 9.36 -11.73 -17.00
C ARG A 245 10.07 -12.26 -15.76
N ASP A 246 11.37 -12.52 -15.84
CA ASP A 246 12.17 -13.07 -14.73
C ASP A 246 12.31 -12.06 -13.59
N GLU A 247 12.43 -10.76 -13.90
CA GLU A 247 12.46 -9.71 -12.88
C GLU A 247 11.08 -9.48 -12.23
N TRP A 248 10.00 -9.66 -12.99
CA TRP A 248 8.62 -9.58 -12.47
C TRP A 248 8.18 -10.84 -11.71
N ALA A 249 8.73 -12.01 -12.05
CA ALA A 249 8.36 -13.30 -11.47
C ALA A 249 8.34 -13.31 -9.94
N PRO A 250 9.38 -12.86 -9.21
CA PRO A 250 9.37 -12.89 -7.75
C PRO A 250 8.37 -11.90 -7.13
N ILE A 251 8.05 -10.80 -7.83
CA ILE A 251 7.02 -9.84 -7.39
C ILE A 251 5.63 -10.48 -7.53
N MET A 252 5.37 -11.14 -8.65
CA MET A 252 4.11 -11.85 -8.90
C MET A 252 3.93 -13.03 -7.95
N GLU A 253 5.00 -13.76 -7.66
CA GLU A 253 4.99 -14.82 -6.65
C GLU A 253 4.66 -14.24 -5.27
N PHE A 254 5.28 -13.12 -4.88
CA PHE A 254 4.97 -12.44 -3.63
C PHE A 254 3.49 -12.07 -3.52
N TRP A 255 2.89 -11.46 -4.54
CA TRP A 255 1.46 -11.13 -4.52
C TRP A 255 0.56 -12.36 -4.55
N SER A 256 0.95 -13.44 -5.24
CA SER A 256 0.15 -14.66 -5.30
C SER A 256 -0.14 -15.26 -3.92
N GLN A 257 0.73 -15.00 -2.94
CA GLN A 257 0.62 -15.47 -1.55
C GLN A 257 -0.11 -14.49 -0.64
N ARG A 258 -0.39 -13.26 -1.08
CA ARG A 258 -0.91 -12.16 -0.24
C ARG A 258 -2.25 -11.60 -0.70
N LEU A 259 -2.59 -11.76 -1.97
CA LEU A 259 -3.89 -11.35 -2.48
C LEU A 259 -4.98 -12.20 -1.85
N THR A 260 -5.96 -11.53 -1.25
CA THR A 260 -7.15 -12.18 -0.71
C THR A 260 -8.02 -12.66 -1.86
N ARG A 261 -8.57 -13.88 -1.75
CA ARG A 261 -9.50 -14.43 -2.74
C ARG A 261 -10.86 -14.64 -2.10
N ARG A 262 -11.86 -13.98 -2.65
CA ARG A 262 -13.27 -14.28 -2.37
C ARG A 262 -13.72 -15.41 -3.30
N ALA A 263 -14.17 -16.51 -2.71
CA ALA A 263 -14.80 -17.57 -3.48
C ALA A 263 -16.09 -17.03 -4.13
N PRO A 264 -16.37 -17.37 -5.40
CA PRO A 264 -17.61 -16.95 -6.08
C PRO A 264 -18.88 -17.38 -5.33
N GLN A 265 -18.81 -18.45 -4.52
CA GLN A 265 -19.95 -19.10 -3.89
C GLN A 265 -20.33 -18.54 -2.50
N ALA A 266 -19.58 -17.58 -1.97
CA ALA A 266 -19.86 -16.99 -0.65
C ALA A 266 -21.16 -16.15 -0.61
N ASP A 267 -21.75 -15.84 -1.77
CA ASP A 267 -23.03 -15.14 -1.90
C ASP A 267 -24.15 -16.12 -2.34
N GLY A 268 -24.43 -17.14 -1.52
CA GLY A 268 -25.77 -17.74 -1.40
C GLY A 268 -26.41 -18.39 -2.64
N VAL A 269 -25.64 -18.87 -3.61
CA VAL A 269 -26.17 -19.73 -4.69
C VAL A 269 -25.85 -21.19 -4.38
N GLU A 270 -26.86 -21.90 -3.86
CA GLU A 270 -26.89 -23.36 -3.79
C GLU A 270 -26.67 -23.94 -5.20
N GLY A 271 -25.79 -24.94 -5.30
CA GLY A 271 -25.76 -25.84 -6.45
C GLY A 271 -24.58 -25.62 -7.39
N LEU A 272 -23.40 -26.11 -6.98
CA LEU A 272 -22.54 -26.80 -7.94
C LEU A 272 -21.85 -27.95 -7.22
N TYR A 273 -22.36 -29.15 -7.43
CA TYR A 273 -21.74 -30.38 -6.94
C TYR A 273 -20.41 -30.57 -7.67
N GLU A 274 -19.30 -30.62 -6.94
CA GLU A 274 -18.10 -31.28 -7.46
C GLU A 274 -18.44 -32.76 -7.63
N VAL A 275 -18.44 -33.22 -8.88
CA VAL A 275 -18.50 -34.65 -9.18
C VAL A 275 -17.15 -35.23 -8.78
N LEU A 276 -17.08 -35.81 -7.58
CA LEU A 276 -16.05 -36.77 -7.25
C LEU A 276 -16.20 -37.93 -8.22
N SER A 277 -15.31 -37.99 -9.21
CA SER A 277 -15.10 -39.17 -10.03
C SER A 277 -14.61 -40.31 -9.11
N SER A 278 -15.56 -41.02 -8.53
CA SER A 278 -15.35 -42.33 -7.92
C SER A 278 -14.97 -43.30 -9.02
N GLY A 279 -13.67 -43.45 -9.27
CA GLY A 279 -13.14 -44.54 -10.05
C GLY A 279 -13.16 -45.82 -9.22
N LEU A 280 -14.04 -46.75 -9.58
CA LEU A 280 -14.00 -48.19 -9.30
C LEU A 280 -14.80 -48.89 -10.42
N PRO A 281 -14.56 -50.16 -10.74
CA PRO A 281 -14.05 -51.24 -9.87
C PRO A 281 -12.61 -51.69 -10.15
#